data_AF-A0A2N5Z5H9-F1
#
_entry.id   AF-A0A2N5Z5H9-F1
#
_cell.length_a   1.000
_cell.length_b   1.000
_cell.length_c   1.000
_cell.angle_alpha   90.00
_cell.angle_beta   90.00
_cell.angle_gamma   90.00
#
_symmetry.space_group_name_H-M   'P 1'
#
loop_
_entity.id
_entity.type
_entity.pdbx_description
1 polymer ?
#
loop_
_entity_poly.entity_id
_entity_poly.type
_entity_poly.pdbx_seq_one_letter_code
_entity_poly.pdbx_strand_id
1 'polypeptide(L)'
;IDPVRFIGNRSSGKMGYAIAAELYRMGADVTLISGPVDLKVPEGIKKIEVESASQMYDASMEIFNQMDIAVLSAAVADYRPSKKNETKVKSASDTFDLHLVATQDIAKSLGENKSDKQMLIGFALETDHEEENAILKLKKKNLDFIVLNSLNDKGAGFSVDTNKISILYPDNKKEYFELKSKQDVAKDIVQRIIDRFNA
;
A
#
# COMPACT_ATOMS: atom_id res chain seq x y z
N ILE A 1 -2.33 -1.93 20.74
CA ILE A 1 -2.36 -2.88 21.88
C ILE A 1 -2.94 -2.15 23.08
N ASP A 2 -2.32 -1.02 23.44
CA ASP A 2 -2.76 -0.04 24.41
C ASP A 2 -2.36 1.37 23.88
N PRO A 3 -2.53 2.47 24.63
CA PRO A 3 -2.18 3.81 24.15
C PRO A 3 -0.68 4.05 23.87
N VAL A 4 0.21 3.14 24.27
CA VAL A 4 1.67 3.30 24.15
C VAL A 4 2.28 2.30 23.17
N ARG A 5 1.64 1.13 23.00
CA ARG A 5 2.15 0.02 22.20
C ARG A 5 1.24 -0.31 21.03
N PHE A 6 1.84 -0.54 19.87
CA PHE A 6 1.16 -0.96 18.65
C PHE A 6 1.91 -2.12 17.97
N ILE A 7 1.23 -2.78 17.03
CA ILE A 7 1.84 -3.69 16.06
C ILE A 7 1.84 -2.95 14.74
N GLY A 8 2.99 -2.90 14.08
CA GLY A 8 3.13 -2.21 12.81
C GLY A 8 4.21 -2.84 11.95
N ASN A 9 4.22 -2.43 10.69
CA ASN A 9 5.19 -2.87 9.69
C ASN A 9 6.30 -1.83 9.57
N ARG A 10 7.49 -2.23 9.10
CA ARG A 10 8.66 -1.35 8.93
C ARG A 10 8.58 -0.46 7.68
N SER A 11 7.39 -0.17 7.18
CA SER A 11 7.23 0.68 6.00
C SER A 11 7.56 2.13 6.32
N SER A 12 8.36 2.77 5.47
CA SER A 12 8.67 4.19 5.58
C SER A 12 7.61 5.10 4.97
N GLY A 13 6.67 4.55 4.19
CA GLY A 13 5.70 5.32 3.39
C GLY A 13 6.29 6.02 2.15
N LYS A 14 7.62 6.03 1.97
CA LYS A 14 8.30 6.82 0.92
C LYS A 14 7.79 6.53 -0.49
N MET A 15 7.48 5.27 -0.84
CA MET A 15 6.93 4.96 -2.17
C MET A 15 5.55 5.55 -2.38
N GLY A 16 4.63 5.39 -1.43
CA GLY A 16 3.28 5.94 -1.55
C GLY A 16 3.28 7.46 -1.70
N TYR A 17 4.16 8.14 -0.95
CA TYR A 17 4.34 9.60 -1.06
C TYR A 17 4.94 10.01 -2.41
N ALA A 18 5.93 9.28 -2.92
CA ALA A 18 6.51 9.55 -4.24
C ALA A 18 5.47 9.39 -5.37
N ILE A 19 4.62 8.37 -5.29
CA ILE A 19 3.55 8.13 -6.26
C ILE A 19 2.48 9.22 -6.17
N ALA A 20 2.04 9.58 -4.96
CA ALA A 20 1.07 10.65 -4.77
C ALA A 20 1.57 11.99 -5.33
N ALA A 21 2.83 12.33 -5.07
CA ALA A 21 3.46 13.53 -5.61
C ALA A 21 3.53 13.51 -7.14
N GLU A 22 3.86 12.37 -7.73
CA GLU A 22 3.97 12.23 -9.17
C GLU A 22 2.60 12.26 -9.87
N LEU A 23 1.57 11.62 -9.31
CA LEU A 23 0.18 11.72 -9.80
C LEU A 23 -0.29 13.18 -9.81
N TYR A 24 -0.04 13.90 -8.71
CA TYR A 24 -0.38 15.32 -8.61
C TYR A 24 0.40 16.16 -9.64
N ARG A 25 1.69 15.90 -9.81
CA ARG A 25 2.54 16.56 -10.82
C ARG A 25 2.02 16.35 -12.25
N MET A 26 1.42 15.20 -12.52
CA MET A 26 0.81 14.85 -13.80
C MET A 26 -0.63 15.37 -13.95
N GLY A 27 -1.15 16.13 -12.98
CA GLY A 27 -2.43 16.84 -13.05
C GLY A 27 -3.61 16.10 -12.42
N ALA A 28 -3.39 15.02 -11.68
CA ALA A 28 -4.46 14.34 -10.94
C ALA A 28 -4.88 15.15 -9.69
N ASP A 29 -6.17 15.08 -9.33
CA ASP A 29 -6.62 15.41 -7.98
C ASP A 29 -6.31 14.22 -7.05
N VAL A 30 -5.51 14.46 -6.01
CA VAL A 30 -4.93 13.38 -5.21
C VAL A 30 -5.40 13.47 -3.77
N THR A 31 -6.03 12.39 -3.31
CA THR A 31 -6.25 12.11 -1.89
C THR A 31 -5.30 11.00 -1.42
N LEU A 32 -4.46 11.30 -0.43
CA LEU A 32 -3.52 10.38 0.19
C LEU A 32 -4.02 9.93 1.57
N ILE A 33 -4.43 8.66 1.67
CA ILE A 33 -4.68 8.02 2.96
C ILE A 33 -3.34 7.53 3.52
N SER A 34 -2.90 8.09 4.65
CA SER A 34 -1.57 7.85 5.21
C SER A 34 -1.65 7.28 6.61
N GLY A 35 -0.91 6.18 6.82
CA GLY A 35 -0.51 5.72 8.15
C GLY A 35 0.44 6.72 8.85
N PRO A 36 0.88 6.42 10.09
CA PRO A 36 1.79 7.27 10.84
C PRO A 36 3.20 7.23 10.23
N VAL A 37 3.58 8.27 9.49
CA VAL A 37 4.91 8.45 8.90
C VAL A 37 5.35 9.91 9.02
N ASP A 38 6.65 10.13 9.19
CA ASP A 38 7.26 11.47 9.26
C ASP A 38 7.68 11.93 7.85
N LEU A 39 6.70 12.15 6.98
CA LEU A 39 6.90 12.62 5.61
C LEU A 39 6.01 13.82 5.32
N LYS A 40 6.57 14.81 4.61
CA LYS A 40 5.82 15.97 4.15
C LYS A 40 4.97 15.60 2.94
N VAL A 41 3.69 15.97 2.98
CA VAL A 41 2.79 15.90 1.84
C VAL A 41 2.97 17.18 1.01
N PRO A 42 3.16 17.10 -0.32
CA PRO A 42 3.17 18.26 -1.20
C PRO A 42 1.91 19.12 -1.04
N GLU A 43 2.05 20.44 -1.16
CA GLU A 43 0.90 21.35 -1.18
C GLU A 43 -0.05 21.00 -2.35
N GLY A 44 -1.35 21.01 -2.07
CA GLY A 44 -2.40 20.65 -3.03
C GLY A 44 -2.87 19.20 -2.97
N ILE A 45 -2.15 18.30 -2.30
CA ILE A 45 -2.61 16.92 -2.06
C ILE A 45 -3.42 16.88 -0.76
N LYS A 46 -4.67 16.38 -0.83
CA LYS A 46 -5.51 16.17 0.36
C LYS A 46 -4.97 14.96 1.14
N LYS A 47 -4.68 15.13 2.42
CA LYS A 47 -4.23 14.04 3.30
C LYS A 47 -5.37 13.59 4.21
N ILE A 48 -5.57 12.27 4.32
CA ILE A 48 -6.41 11.65 5.35
C ILE A 48 -5.48 10.82 6.24
N GLU A 49 -5.37 11.19 7.52
CA GLU A 49 -4.51 10.50 8.47
C GLU A 49 -5.25 9.36 9.16
N VAL A 50 -4.61 8.20 9.24
CA VAL A 50 -5.13 7.01 9.91
C VAL A 50 -4.02 6.36 10.74
N GLU A 51 -4.40 5.73 11.86
CA GLU A 51 -3.43 5.06 12.74
C GLU A 51 -3.51 3.53 12.65
N SER A 52 -4.66 3.01 12.24
CA SER A 52 -4.96 1.58 12.27
C SER A 52 -5.42 1.04 10.93
N ALA A 53 -5.25 -0.26 10.73
CA ALA A 53 -5.76 -0.97 9.55
C ALA A 53 -7.27 -0.78 9.36
N SER A 54 -8.04 -0.70 10.46
CA SER A 54 -9.49 -0.46 10.40
C SER A 54 -9.84 0.95 9.95
N GLN A 55 -9.18 1.97 10.49
CA GLN A 55 -9.37 3.35 10.00
C GLN A 55 -8.96 3.50 8.54
N MET A 56 -7.86 2.85 8.13
CA MET A 56 -7.44 2.86 6.73
C MET A 56 -8.48 2.18 5.83
N TYR A 57 -9.05 1.07 6.29
CA TYR A 57 -10.15 0.39 5.58
C TYR A 57 -11.36 1.30 5.44
N ASP A 58 -11.86 1.85 6.55
CA ASP A 58 -13.06 2.69 6.57
C ASP A 58 -12.88 3.92 5.66
N ALA A 59 -11.76 4.63 5.78
CA ALA A 59 -11.43 5.79 4.95
C ALA A 59 -11.31 5.42 3.46
N SER A 60 -10.75 4.26 3.15
CA SER A 60 -10.62 3.79 1.76
C SER A 60 -11.99 3.50 1.17
N MET A 61 -12.84 2.76 1.90
CA MET A 61 -14.19 2.41 1.45
C MET A 61 -15.08 3.66 1.28
N GLU A 62 -14.96 4.64 2.17
CA GLU A 62 -15.76 5.87 2.14
C GLU A 62 -15.55 6.68 0.85
N ILE A 63 -14.30 6.80 0.40
CA ILE A 63 -13.96 7.67 -0.73
C ILE A 63 -13.84 6.94 -2.06
N PHE A 64 -13.66 5.62 -2.06
CA PHE A 64 -13.27 4.87 -3.28
C PHE A 64 -14.26 5.07 -4.43
N ASN A 65 -15.57 5.09 -4.18
CA ASN A 65 -16.59 5.28 -5.23
C ASN A 65 -16.51 6.65 -5.94
N GLN A 66 -15.77 7.60 -5.37
CA GLN A 66 -15.55 8.95 -5.94
C GLN A 66 -14.19 9.06 -6.63
N MET A 67 -13.40 7.99 -6.66
CA MET A 67 -12.04 7.97 -7.22
C MET A 67 -12.02 7.18 -8.52
N ASP A 68 -11.27 7.66 -9.51
CA ASP A 68 -11.03 6.92 -10.75
C ASP A 68 -9.89 5.91 -10.63
N ILE A 69 -8.91 6.19 -9.75
CA ILE A 69 -7.70 5.37 -9.58
C ILE A 69 -7.41 5.20 -8.09
N ALA A 70 -7.11 3.97 -7.65
CA ALA A 70 -6.60 3.68 -6.31
C ALA A 70 -5.25 2.94 -6.37
N VAL A 71 -4.25 3.46 -5.64
CA VAL A 71 -2.91 2.87 -5.56
C VAL A 71 -2.61 2.40 -4.13
N LEU A 72 -2.67 1.08 -3.93
CA LEU A 72 -2.57 0.42 -2.63
C LEU A 72 -1.12 0.10 -2.26
N SER A 73 -0.36 1.15 -1.95
CA SER A 73 1.06 1.10 -1.60
C SER A 73 1.35 0.98 -0.09
N ALA A 74 0.31 1.09 0.75
CA ALA A 74 0.47 1.02 2.20
C ALA A 74 0.75 -0.43 2.66
N ALA A 75 1.73 -0.60 3.55
CA ALA A 75 2.00 -1.88 4.20
C ALA A 75 1.09 -2.06 5.42
N VAL A 76 -0.17 -2.41 5.18
CA VAL A 76 -1.18 -2.63 6.23
C VAL A 76 -0.88 -3.93 6.97
N ALA A 77 -1.03 -3.93 8.30
CA ALA A 77 -0.84 -5.15 9.08
C ALA A 77 -1.97 -6.14 8.82
N ASP A 78 -1.64 -7.42 8.57
CA ASP A 78 -2.63 -8.49 8.30
C ASP A 78 -3.41 -8.92 9.55
N TYR A 79 -2.88 -8.60 10.73
CA TYR A 79 -3.46 -8.95 12.01
C TYR A 79 -3.49 -7.75 12.95
N ARG A 80 -4.52 -7.72 13.80
CA ARG A 80 -4.69 -6.74 14.88
C ARG A 80 -4.96 -7.44 16.21
N PRO A 81 -4.65 -6.79 17.36
CA PRO A 81 -5.12 -7.27 18.66
C PRO A 81 -6.64 -7.47 18.66
N SER A 82 -7.10 -8.61 19.15
CA SER A 82 -8.54 -8.89 19.31
C SER A 82 -9.25 -7.90 20.23
N LYS A 83 -8.52 -7.31 21.18
CA LYS A 83 -9.00 -6.26 22.09
C LYS A 83 -7.95 -5.14 22.18
N LYS A 84 -8.42 -3.89 22.14
CA LYS A 84 -7.63 -2.69 22.45
C LYS A 84 -7.87 -2.32 23.91
N ASN A 85 -6.81 -2.14 24.69
CA ASN A 85 -6.92 -1.64 26.06
C ASN A 85 -6.90 -0.11 26.07
N GLU A 86 -7.75 0.50 26.90
CA GLU A 86 -7.81 1.97 27.06
C GLU A 86 -6.64 2.52 27.88
N THR A 87 -6.05 1.70 28.75
CA THR A 87 -4.90 2.05 29.57
C THR A 87 -3.72 1.17 29.27
N LYS A 88 -2.50 1.67 29.52
CA LYS A 88 -1.27 0.87 29.42
C LYS A 88 -1.40 -0.40 30.27
N VAL A 89 -1.31 -1.57 29.63
CA VAL A 89 -1.38 -2.84 30.35
C VAL A 89 -0.15 -2.95 31.24
N LYS A 90 -0.37 -3.04 32.55
CA LYS A 90 0.71 -3.18 33.55
C LYS A 90 1.37 -4.55 33.39
N SER A 91 2.68 -4.61 33.59
CA SER A 91 3.41 -5.87 33.66
C SER A 91 2.92 -6.64 34.88
N ALA A 92 2.33 -7.81 34.66
CA ALA A 92 1.80 -8.69 35.70
C ALA A 92 2.52 -10.06 35.75
N SER A 93 3.30 -10.38 34.72
CA SER A 93 4.02 -11.65 34.54
C SER A 93 5.25 -11.45 33.67
N ASP A 94 6.13 -12.46 33.65
CA ASP A 94 7.33 -12.48 32.81
C ASP A 94 6.99 -12.59 31.31
N THR A 95 5.82 -13.13 30.96
CA THR A 95 5.32 -13.24 29.59
C THR A 95 4.16 -12.28 29.33
N PHE A 96 4.00 -11.87 28.07
CA PHE A 96 2.87 -11.05 27.60
C PHE A 96 2.30 -11.67 26.33
N ASP A 97 1.17 -12.36 26.48
CA ASP A 97 0.48 -13.01 25.37
C ASP A 97 -0.56 -12.09 24.74
N LEU A 98 -0.59 -12.06 23.41
CA LEU A 98 -1.50 -11.21 22.65
C LEU A 98 -2.30 -12.04 21.65
N HIS A 99 -3.61 -12.12 21.87
CA HIS A 99 -4.51 -12.79 20.93
C HIS A 99 -4.81 -11.89 19.73
N LEU A 100 -4.40 -12.33 18.53
CA LEU A 100 -4.52 -11.59 17.29
C LEU A 100 -5.65 -12.14 16.41
N VAL A 101 -6.33 -11.24 15.69
CA VAL A 101 -7.36 -11.57 14.70
C VAL A 101 -7.02 -10.89 13.38
N ALA A 102 -7.42 -11.49 12.27
CA ALA A 102 -7.18 -10.95 10.94
C ALA A 102 -7.84 -9.56 10.77
N THR A 103 -7.19 -8.68 10.01
CA THR A 103 -7.78 -7.42 9.57
C THR A 103 -8.67 -7.62 8.36
N GLN A 104 -9.48 -6.60 8.05
CA GLN A 104 -10.20 -6.55 6.79
C GLN A 104 -9.21 -6.30 5.65
N ASP A 105 -9.45 -6.95 4.52
CA ASP A 105 -8.56 -6.93 3.38
C ASP A 105 -8.96 -5.82 2.40
N ILE A 106 -8.31 -4.65 2.54
CA ILE A 106 -8.65 -3.43 1.79
C ILE A 106 -8.61 -3.70 0.28
N ALA A 107 -7.54 -4.29 -0.23
CA ALA A 107 -7.39 -4.57 -1.65
C ALA A 107 -8.52 -5.46 -2.20
N LYS A 108 -8.93 -6.47 -1.42
CA LYS A 108 -10.03 -7.35 -1.84
C LYS A 108 -11.35 -6.60 -1.86
N SER A 109 -11.64 -5.86 -0.79
CA SER A 109 -12.91 -5.13 -0.67
C SER A 109 -13.05 -4.05 -1.72
N LEU A 110 -11.99 -3.30 -2.03
CA LEU A 110 -12.02 -2.36 -3.16
C LEU A 110 -12.17 -3.09 -4.49
N GLY A 111 -11.46 -4.20 -4.70
CA GLY A 111 -11.59 -5.01 -5.92
C GLY A 111 -13.00 -5.58 -6.15
N GLU A 112 -13.72 -5.93 -5.09
CA GLU A 112 -15.11 -6.38 -5.11
C GLU A 112 -16.11 -5.25 -5.41
N ASN A 113 -15.76 -4.00 -5.08
CA ASN A 113 -16.60 -2.81 -5.32
C ASN A 113 -16.14 -1.99 -6.55
N LYS A 114 -15.06 -2.43 -7.23
CA LYS A 114 -14.46 -1.72 -8.37
C LYS A 114 -15.42 -1.73 -9.56
N SER A 115 -15.75 -0.55 -10.08
CA SER A 115 -16.47 -0.41 -11.35
C SER A 115 -15.53 -0.48 -12.56
N ASP A 116 -16.07 -0.70 -13.76
CA ASP A 116 -15.28 -0.78 -15.00
C ASP A 116 -14.57 0.53 -15.37
N LYS A 117 -14.94 1.65 -14.75
CA LYS A 117 -14.30 2.96 -14.95
C LYS A 117 -13.13 3.19 -14.00
N GLN A 118 -12.92 2.31 -13.04
CA GLN A 118 -11.94 2.49 -11.98
C GLN A 118 -10.74 1.56 -12.16
N MET A 119 -9.56 2.09 -11.86
CA MET A 119 -8.32 1.33 -11.81
C MET A 119 -7.89 1.08 -10.36
N LEU A 120 -7.45 -0.15 -10.09
CA LEU A 120 -6.95 -0.60 -8.81
C LEU A 120 -5.55 -1.19 -8.95
N ILE A 121 -4.57 -0.49 -8.39
CA ILE A 121 -3.16 -0.85 -8.46
C ILE A 121 -2.71 -1.39 -7.10
N GLY A 122 -2.16 -2.60 -7.08
CA GLY A 122 -1.64 -3.21 -5.85
C GLY A 122 -0.12 -3.16 -5.75
N PHE A 123 0.37 -3.36 -4.53
CA PHE A 123 1.78 -3.64 -4.27
C PHE A 123 1.93 -5.02 -3.63
N ALA A 124 3.03 -5.70 -3.97
CA ALA A 124 3.46 -6.93 -3.35
C ALA A 124 4.92 -6.82 -2.92
N LEU A 125 5.23 -7.52 -1.84
CA LEU A 125 6.58 -7.71 -1.33
C LEU A 125 6.61 -9.11 -0.74
N GLU A 126 7.08 -10.07 -1.52
CA GLU A 126 7.12 -11.47 -1.13
C GLU A 126 8.55 -11.86 -0.77
N THR A 127 8.69 -12.88 0.07
CA THR A 127 9.99 -13.45 0.46
C THR A 127 10.27 -14.81 -0.20
N ASP A 128 9.26 -15.38 -0.84
CA ASP A 128 9.29 -16.66 -1.54
C ASP A 128 8.28 -16.65 -2.70
N HIS A 129 8.58 -17.41 -3.76
CA HIS A 129 7.70 -17.57 -4.95
C HIS A 129 7.09 -16.25 -5.45
N GLU A 130 7.93 -15.20 -5.52
CA GLU A 130 7.48 -13.80 -5.51
C GLU A 130 6.48 -13.47 -6.63
N GLU A 131 6.80 -13.86 -7.87
CA GLU A 131 5.94 -13.59 -9.01
C GLU A 131 4.64 -14.42 -8.97
N GLU A 132 4.70 -15.70 -8.58
CA GLU A 132 3.52 -16.56 -8.50
C GLU A 132 2.54 -16.03 -7.46
N ASN A 133 3.05 -15.71 -6.27
CA ASN A 133 2.27 -15.11 -5.19
C ASN A 133 1.67 -13.76 -5.59
N ALA A 134 2.44 -12.91 -6.29
CA ALA A 134 1.93 -11.63 -6.80
C ALA A 134 0.84 -11.81 -7.87
N ILE A 135 0.96 -12.77 -8.79
CA ILE A 135 -0.08 -13.07 -9.80
C ILE A 135 -1.36 -13.61 -9.15
N LEU A 136 -1.24 -14.46 -8.12
CA LEU A 136 -2.40 -14.92 -7.35
C LEU A 136 -3.10 -13.75 -6.66
N LYS A 137 -2.35 -12.83 -6.06
CA LYS A 137 -2.89 -11.60 -5.46
C LYS A 137 -3.57 -10.72 -6.52
N LEU A 138 -2.92 -10.47 -7.65
CA LEU A 138 -3.48 -9.71 -8.78
C LEU A 138 -4.89 -10.17 -9.15
N LYS A 139 -5.06 -11.48 -9.39
CA LYS A 139 -6.35 -12.07 -9.77
C LYS A 139 -7.36 -12.04 -8.62
N LYS A 140 -6.95 -12.46 -7.42
CA LYS A 140 -7.82 -12.53 -6.23
C LYS A 140 -8.37 -11.16 -5.81
N LYS A 141 -7.64 -10.08 -6.10
CA LYS A 141 -7.95 -8.72 -5.69
C LYS A 141 -8.51 -7.85 -6.82
N ASN A 142 -8.77 -8.42 -7.99
CA ASN A 142 -9.28 -7.70 -9.16
C ASN A 142 -8.44 -6.45 -9.52
N LEU A 143 -7.11 -6.60 -9.48
CA LEU A 143 -6.18 -5.49 -9.76
C LEU A 143 -5.93 -5.35 -11.27
N ASP A 144 -5.74 -4.11 -11.72
CA ASP A 144 -5.38 -3.80 -13.11
C ASP A 144 -3.89 -4.03 -13.38
N PHE A 145 -3.06 -3.83 -12.36
CA PHE A 145 -1.71 -4.40 -12.28
C PHE A 145 -1.22 -4.43 -10.83
N ILE A 146 -0.15 -5.19 -10.59
CA ILE A 146 0.52 -5.27 -9.30
C ILE A 146 2.00 -4.92 -9.45
N VAL A 147 2.49 -4.06 -8.57
CA VAL A 147 3.90 -3.68 -8.46
C VAL A 147 4.56 -4.62 -7.44
N LEU A 148 5.46 -5.49 -7.92
CA LEU A 148 6.24 -6.39 -7.09
C LEU A 148 7.59 -5.76 -6.76
N ASN A 149 7.84 -5.51 -5.48
CA ASN A 149 9.13 -5.00 -4.99
C ASN A 149 10.12 -6.16 -4.77
N SER A 150 11.38 -5.98 -5.16
CA SER A 150 12.46 -6.92 -4.82
C SER A 150 12.97 -6.70 -3.39
N LEU A 151 13.16 -7.80 -2.64
CA LEU A 151 13.91 -7.83 -1.37
C LEU A 151 15.34 -8.38 -1.51
N ASN A 152 15.62 -9.06 -2.61
CA ASN A 152 16.88 -9.79 -2.79
C ASN A 152 18.02 -8.88 -3.29
N ASP A 153 17.68 -7.71 -3.82
CA ASP A 153 18.65 -6.75 -4.33
C ASP A 153 19.09 -5.78 -3.22
N LYS A 154 20.41 -5.67 -3.02
CA LYS A 154 20.99 -4.69 -2.09
C LYS A 154 20.54 -3.29 -2.49
N GLY A 155 19.90 -2.58 -1.55
CA GLY A 155 19.37 -1.23 -1.78
C GLY A 155 17.92 -1.19 -2.28
N ALA A 156 17.20 -2.31 -2.35
CA ALA A 156 15.74 -2.30 -2.56
C ALA A 156 14.97 -2.44 -1.22
N GLY A 157 13.69 -2.05 -1.21
CA GLY A 157 12.79 -2.22 -0.06
C GLY A 157 12.45 -0.96 0.75
N PHE A 158 12.03 -1.14 2.00
CA PHE A 158 11.29 -0.14 2.77
C PHE A 158 12.11 1.07 3.25
N SER A 159 13.32 0.86 3.80
CA SER A 159 14.03 1.91 4.56
C SER A 159 15.05 2.71 3.76
N VAL A 160 15.28 2.35 2.50
CA VAL A 160 16.25 2.97 1.60
C VAL A 160 15.58 3.99 0.67
N ASP A 161 16.33 4.76 -0.10
CA ASP A 161 15.77 5.76 -1.04
C ASP A 161 15.61 5.24 -2.47
N THR A 162 16.06 4.01 -2.72
CA THR A 162 15.95 3.31 -3.98
C THR A 162 14.92 2.18 -3.92
N ASN A 163 14.48 1.69 -5.06
CA ASN A 163 13.65 0.50 -5.18
C ASN A 163 13.90 -0.17 -6.54
N LYS A 164 13.71 -1.49 -6.58
CA LYS A 164 13.72 -2.28 -7.80
C LYS A 164 12.40 -3.02 -7.87
N ILE A 165 11.70 -2.88 -8.99
CA ILE A 165 10.34 -3.37 -9.13
C ILE A 165 10.16 -4.17 -10.42
N SER A 166 9.14 -5.01 -10.39
CA SER A 166 8.51 -5.56 -11.58
C SER A 166 7.02 -5.17 -11.59
N ILE A 167 6.45 -4.95 -12.76
CA ILE A 167 5.00 -4.74 -12.91
C ILE A 167 4.42 -5.96 -13.62
N LEU A 168 3.42 -6.59 -12.99
CA LEU A 168 2.75 -7.79 -13.50
C LEU A 168 1.29 -7.46 -13.83
N TYR A 169 0.82 -7.98 -14.97
CA TYR A 169 -0.49 -7.68 -15.53
C TYR A 169 -1.40 -8.92 -15.67
N PRO A 170 -2.74 -8.75 -15.76
CA PRO A 170 -3.68 -9.87 -15.83
C PRO A 170 -3.52 -10.77 -17.05
N ASP A 171 -2.99 -10.22 -18.15
CA ASP A 171 -2.67 -10.91 -19.41
C ASP A 171 -1.34 -11.68 -19.35
N ASN A 172 -0.73 -11.80 -18.17
CA ASN A 172 0.60 -12.35 -17.92
C ASN A 172 1.76 -11.56 -18.53
N LYS A 173 1.53 -10.34 -19.02
CA LYS A 173 2.62 -9.43 -19.37
C LYS A 173 3.39 -9.07 -18.09
N LYS A 174 4.71 -8.94 -18.24
CA LYS A 174 5.63 -8.55 -17.17
C LYS A 174 6.58 -7.46 -17.68
N GLU A 175 6.82 -6.45 -16.86
CA GLU A 175 7.83 -5.42 -17.10
C GLU A 175 8.81 -5.40 -15.93
N TYR A 176 10.10 -5.43 -16.24
CA TYR A 176 11.18 -5.43 -15.24
C TYR A 176 11.90 -4.09 -15.27
N PHE A 177 12.20 -3.54 -14.10
CA PHE A 177 12.87 -2.26 -13.97
C PHE A 177 14.17 -2.43 -13.19
N GLU A 178 15.18 -1.65 -13.58
CA GLU A 178 16.45 -1.58 -12.86
C GLU A 178 16.29 -0.85 -11.51
N LEU A 179 17.23 -1.08 -10.60
CA LEU A 179 17.30 -0.37 -9.32
C LEU A 179 17.48 1.14 -9.58
N LYS A 180 16.54 1.94 -9.09
CA LYS A 180 16.57 3.41 -9.23
C LYS A 180 15.95 4.10 -8.02
N SER A 181 15.96 5.42 -8.01
CA SER A 181 15.36 6.21 -6.93
C SER A 181 13.85 5.93 -6.82
N LYS A 182 13.29 6.01 -5.61
CA LYS A 182 11.83 5.88 -5.42
C LYS A 182 11.02 6.91 -6.21
N GLN A 183 11.60 8.07 -6.49
CA GLN A 183 11.01 9.10 -7.34
C GLN A 183 10.94 8.64 -8.80
N ASP A 184 12.01 8.05 -9.32
CA ASP A 184 12.01 7.54 -10.69
C ASP A 184 11.12 6.30 -10.84
N VAL A 185 11.09 5.42 -9.83
CA VAL A 185 10.12 4.31 -9.78
C VAL A 185 8.68 4.82 -9.80
N ALA A 186 8.38 5.90 -9.07
CA ALA A 186 7.05 6.52 -9.10
C ALA A 186 6.67 7.01 -10.50
N LYS A 187 7.61 7.62 -11.25
CA LYS A 187 7.38 8.03 -12.65
C LYS A 187 7.02 6.85 -13.54
N ASP A 188 7.73 5.72 -13.43
CA ASP A 188 7.41 4.53 -14.24
C ASP A 188 6.00 4.00 -13.93
N ILE A 189 5.66 3.89 -12.65
CA ILE A 189 4.36 3.40 -12.20
C ILE A 189 3.25 4.33 -12.70
N VAL A 190 3.40 5.64 -12.48
CA VAL A 190 2.41 6.64 -12.90
C VAL A 190 2.25 6.68 -14.42
N GLN A 191 3.33 6.52 -15.18
CA GLN A 191 3.22 6.40 -16.64
C GLN A 191 2.37 5.19 -17.04
N ARG A 192 2.53 4.03 -16.38
CA ARG A 192 1.69 2.84 -16.65
C ARG A 192 0.24 2.97 -16.20
N ILE A 193 -0.01 3.80 -15.18
CA ILE A 193 -1.37 4.20 -14.82
C ILE A 193 -1.97 5.03 -15.96
N ILE A 194 -1.28 6.09 -16.40
CA ILE A 194 -1.75 7.00 -17.45
C ILE A 194 -1.98 6.27 -18.78
N ASP A 195 -1.04 5.43 -19.21
CA ASP A 195 -1.13 4.67 -20.46
C ASP A 195 -2.39 3.79 -20.49
N ARG A 196 -2.81 3.27 -19.33
CA ARG A 196 -4.00 2.43 -19.19
C ARG A 196 -5.28 3.21 -18.99
N PHE A 197 -5.20 4.33 -18.27
CA PHE A 197 -6.37 5.17 -18.01
C PHE A 197 -6.89 5.82 -19.31
N ASN A 198 -6.01 6.05 -20.28
CA ASN A 198 -6.35 6.64 -21.57
C ASN A 198 -6.60 5.62 -22.70
N ALA A 199 -6.49 4.31 -22.43
CA ALA A 199 -6.70 3.25 -23.41
C ALA A 199 -8.18 2.88 -23.55
#